data_AF-A0A6B3E940-F1
#
_entry.id   AF-A0A6B3E940-F1
#
_cell.length_a   1.000
_cell.length_b   1.000
_cell.length_c   1.000
_cell.angle_alpha   90.00
_cell.angle_beta   90.00
_cell.angle_gamma   90.00
#
_symmetry.space_group_name_H-M   'P 1'
#
loop_
_entity.id
_entity.type
_entity.pdbx_description
1 polymer ?
#
loop_
_entity_poly.entity_id
_entity_poly.type
_entity_poly.pdbx_seq_one_letter_code
_entity_poly.pdbx_strand_id
1 'polypeptide(L)'
;MATYNYEIQVPAIADALNTWNQPQKRDKTDDWAGTAHALGRHLLREWHDSAPDGVKELAAEVEVRSDEGVYVQVVTSAPVSEGIAGLEEAVENMQVANLAYEVAREELNQAMIDAYTFDEDLSKNAIAELVSEVVSRPTALKVLSGNPNAT
;
A
#
# COMPACT_ATOMS: atom_id res chain seq x y z
N MET A 1 -12.44 10.40 -2.23
CA MET A 1 -11.10 10.71 -2.79
C MET A 1 -10.13 10.17 -1.77
N ALA A 2 -9.15 9.38 -2.22
CA ALA A 2 -8.16 8.78 -1.35
C ALA A 2 -7.29 9.86 -0.70
N THR A 3 -6.84 9.60 0.52
CA THR A 3 -5.93 10.48 1.21
C THR A 3 -4.51 9.99 0.99
N TYR A 4 -3.64 10.81 0.40
CA TYR A 4 -2.24 10.44 0.18
C TYR A 4 -1.31 11.10 1.19
N ASN A 5 -0.41 10.30 1.76
CA ASN A 5 0.78 10.76 2.48
C ASN A 5 1.98 10.52 1.56
N TYR A 6 2.90 11.46 1.48
CA TYR A 6 4.08 11.31 0.64
C TYR A 6 5.36 11.72 1.37
N GLU A 7 6.46 11.12 0.92
CA GLU A 7 7.80 11.44 1.36
C GLU A 7 8.72 11.58 0.14
N ILE A 8 9.38 12.72 0.01
CA ILE A 8 10.46 12.92 -0.96
C ILE A 8 11.76 12.52 -0.28
N GLN A 9 12.42 11.48 -0.80
CA GLN A 9 13.74 11.05 -0.38
C GLN A 9 14.79 11.57 -1.35
N VAL A 10 15.83 12.19 -0.81
CA VAL A 10 16.96 12.73 -1.59
C VAL A 10 18.24 12.10 -1.07
N PRO A 11 19.25 11.83 -1.93
CA PRO A 11 20.51 11.24 -1.49
C PRO A 11 21.20 12.13 -0.46
N ALA A 12 21.82 11.50 0.56
CA ALA A 12 22.51 12.21 1.66
C ALA A 12 23.62 13.19 1.21
N ILE A 13 24.09 13.09 -0.04
CA ILE A 13 25.02 14.07 -0.60
C ILE A 13 24.37 15.45 -0.80
N ALA A 14 23.05 15.52 -0.99
CA ALA A 14 22.31 16.78 -1.04
C ALA A 14 22.33 17.50 0.32
N ASP A 15 22.17 16.76 1.42
CA ASP A 15 22.23 17.26 2.79
C ASP A 15 23.62 17.83 3.09
N ALA A 16 24.67 17.15 2.59
CA ALA A 16 26.05 17.56 2.77
C ALA A 16 26.44 18.83 2.00
N LEU A 17 25.70 19.18 0.93
CA LEU A 17 25.95 20.39 0.14
C LEU A 17 25.51 21.67 0.85
N ASN A 18 24.93 21.59 2.05
CA ASN A 18 24.75 22.68 3.03
C ASN A 18 24.06 23.97 2.50
N THR A 19 23.40 23.86 1.36
CA THR A 19 22.79 24.99 0.62
C THR A 19 21.27 24.90 0.56
N TRP A 20 20.68 23.80 1.05
CA TRP A 20 19.24 23.59 1.03
C TRP A 20 18.74 22.84 2.27
N ASN A 21 17.82 23.48 3.01
CA ASN A 21 17.29 22.98 4.29
C ASN A 21 16.10 22.02 4.17
N GLN A 22 15.76 21.53 2.97
CA GLN A 22 14.61 20.64 2.75
C GLN A 22 14.91 19.44 1.84
N PRO A 23 15.94 18.62 2.14
CA PRO A 23 16.21 17.44 1.34
C PRO A 23 15.15 16.35 1.51
N GLN A 24 14.51 16.27 2.68
CA GLN A 24 13.40 15.36 2.92
C GLN A 24 12.15 16.17 3.22
N LYS A 25 11.11 15.97 2.41
CA LYS A 25 9.79 16.57 2.62
C LYS A 25 8.78 15.46 2.86
N ARG A 26 8.09 15.51 4.01
CA ARG A 26 6.95 14.65 4.32
C ARG A 26 5.71 15.51 4.44
N ASP A 27 4.66 15.14 3.73
CA ASP A 27 3.41 15.90 3.73
C ASP A 27 2.21 15.01 3.35
N LYS A 28 1.03 15.62 3.31
CA LYS A 28 -0.24 14.96 3.03
C LYS A 28 -1.08 15.79 2.04
N THR A 29 -1.81 15.11 1.14
CA THR A 29 -2.80 15.73 0.24
C THR A 29 -4.08 14.89 0.23
N ASP A 30 -5.22 15.57 0.23
CA ASP A 30 -6.57 15.01 0.14
C ASP A 30 -7.34 15.49 -1.11
N ASP A 31 -6.73 16.35 -1.91
CA ASP A 31 -7.31 16.99 -3.10
C ASP A 31 -6.80 16.42 -4.44
N TRP A 32 -5.87 15.47 -4.41
CA TRP A 32 -5.37 14.82 -5.62
C TRP A 32 -6.41 13.86 -6.23
N ALA A 33 -6.76 14.11 -7.50
CA ALA A 33 -7.78 13.35 -8.23
C ALA A 33 -7.20 12.24 -9.15
N GLY A 34 -5.87 12.06 -9.18
CA GLY A 34 -5.19 11.07 -10.01
C GLY A 34 -4.66 9.87 -9.21
N THR A 35 -3.85 9.05 -9.87
CA THR A 35 -3.17 7.89 -9.25
C THR A 35 -2.02 8.32 -8.34
N ALA A 36 -1.60 7.42 -7.45
CA ALA A 36 -0.44 7.64 -6.58
C ALA A 36 0.86 7.82 -7.39
N HIS A 37 1.04 7.04 -8.46
CA HIS A 37 2.18 7.21 -9.38
C HIS A 37 2.18 8.60 -10.03
N ALA A 38 1.01 9.09 -10.48
CA ALA A 38 0.89 10.42 -11.06
C ALA A 38 1.23 11.52 -10.05
N LEU A 39 0.79 11.37 -8.79
CA LEU A 39 1.17 12.27 -7.70
C LEU A 39 2.68 12.26 -7.47
N GLY A 40 3.29 11.08 -7.38
CA GLY A 40 4.74 10.94 -7.18
C GLY A 40 5.54 11.63 -8.29
N ARG A 41 5.14 11.46 -9.56
CA ARG A 41 5.79 12.14 -10.70
C ARG A 41 5.62 13.66 -10.65
N HIS A 42 4.43 14.13 -10.24
CA HIS A 42 4.14 15.55 -10.08
C HIS A 42 5.02 16.17 -9.00
N LEU A 43 5.06 15.57 -7.81
CA LEU A 43 5.90 16.01 -6.69
C LEU A 43 7.39 15.99 -7.03
N LEU A 44 7.85 14.94 -7.72
CA LEU A 44 9.25 14.86 -8.14
C LEU A 44 9.60 15.94 -9.17
N ARG A 45 8.66 16.30 -10.06
CA ARG A 45 8.84 17.42 -10.99
C ARG A 45 8.92 18.76 -10.26
N GLU A 46 8.01 19.03 -9.34
CA GLU A 46 8.05 20.25 -8.52
C GLU A 46 9.35 20.36 -7.72
N TRP A 47 9.83 19.23 -7.21
CA TRP A 47 11.13 19.14 -6.54
C TRP A 47 12.28 19.51 -7.49
N HIS A 48 12.34 18.92 -8.69
CA HIS A 48 13.38 19.25 -9.68
C HIS A 48 13.32 20.71 -10.14
N ASP A 49 12.13 21.28 -10.27
CA ASP A 49 11.93 22.68 -10.69
C ASP A 49 12.36 23.69 -9.61
N SER A 50 12.23 23.32 -8.32
CA SER A 50 12.55 24.18 -7.18
C SER A 50 13.92 23.94 -6.55
N ALA A 51 14.56 22.79 -6.80
CA ALA A 51 15.86 22.45 -6.24
C ALA A 51 16.96 23.40 -6.77
N PRO A 52 18.00 23.73 -5.97
CA PRO A 52 19.14 24.51 -6.44
C PRO A 52 19.96 23.81 -7.52
N ASP A 53 20.64 24.58 -8.37
CA ASP A 53 21.59 24.05 -9.35
C ASP A 53 22.72 23.27 -8.63
N GLY A 54 23.02 22.05 -9.10
CA GLY A 54 23.91 21.09 -8.44
C GLY A 54 23.20 20.04 -7.58
N VAL A 55 21.97 20.29 -7.14
CA VAL A 55 21.10 19.30 -6.45
C VAL A 55 20.12 18.65 -7.42
N LYS A 56 19.68 19.37 -8.46
CA LYS A 56 18.72 18.89 -9.49
C LYS A 56 19.10 17.57 -10.15
N GLU A 57 20.39 17.29 -10.28
CA GLU A 57 20.93 16.09 -10.94
C GLU A 57 21.01 14.87 -10.01
N LEU A 58 20.74 15.05 -8.72
CA LEU A 58 20.75 13.96 -7.75
C LEU A 58 19.50 13.10 -7.93
N ALA A 59 19.68 11.78 -7.81
CA ALA A 59 18.61 10.81 -7.91
C ALA A 59 17.67 10.89 -6.69
N ALA A 60 16.67 11.76 -6.76
CA ALA A 60 15.60 11.84 -5.79
C ALA A 60 14.48 10.84 -6.10
N GLU A 61 13.71 10.52 -5.08
CA GLU A 61 12.63 9.55 -5.12
C GLU A 61 11.44 10.09 -4.33
N VAL A 62 10.23 9.70 -4.72
CA VAL A 62 9.00 10.00 -3.98
C VAL A 62 8.30 8.69 -3.63
N GLU A 63 8.13 8.44 -2.33
CA GLU A 63 7.20 7.44 -1.81
C GLU A 63 5.82 8.07 -1.65
N VAL A 64 4.77 7.40 -2.12
CA VAL A 64 3.37 7.82 -1.91
C VAL A 64 2.59 6.66 -1.32
N ARG A 65 1.81 6.94 -0.27
CA ARG A 65 0.98 6.00 0.48
C ARG A 65 -0.45 6.50 0.56
N SER A 66 -1.45 5.67 0.27
CA SER A 66 -2.85 5.99 0.53
C SER A 66 -3.39 5.33 1.80
N ASP A 67 -4.45 5.90 2.35
CA ASP A 67 -5.31 5.27 3.37
C ASP A 67 -6.03 4.01 2.86
N GLU A 68 -6.18 3.87 1.54
CA GLU A 68 -6.73 2.70 0.87
C GLU A 68 -5.70 1.57 0.65
N GLY A 69 -4.46 1.73 1.12
CA GLY A 69 -3.43 0.68 1.05
C GLY A 69 -2.54 0.72 -0.19
N VAL A 70 -2.62 1.76 -1.01
CA VAL A 70 -1.70 1.95 -2.15
C VAL A 70 -0.34 2.39 -1.63
N TYR A 71 0.72 1.76 -2.13
CA TYR A 71 2.11 2.16 -1.96
C TYR A 71 2.81 2.18 -3.31
N VAL A 72 3.45 3.31 -3.63
CA VAL A 72 4.24 3.47 -4.85
C VAL A 72 5.54 4.20 -4.56
N GLN A 73 6.55 3.89 -5.35
CA GLN A 73 7.89 4.46 -5.28
C GLN A 73 8.23 5.01 -6.66
N VAL A 74 8.41 6.33 -6.77
CA VAL A 74 8.63 7.02 -8.04
C VAL A 74 10.03 7.63 -8.07
N VAL A 75 10.86 7.13 -8.99
CA VAL A 75 12.26 7.57 -9.16
C VAL A 75 12.47 8.45 -10.40
N THR A 76 11.40 8.78 -11.13
CA THR A 76 11.50 9.61 -12.34
C THR A 76 10.29 10.51 -12.53
N SER A 77 10.53 11.79 -12.83
CA SER A 77 9.51 12.80 -13.11
C SER A 77 9.03 12.81 -14.57
N ALA A 78 9.63 11.97 -15.42
CA ALA A 78 9.29 11.88 -16.82
C ALA A 78 7.83 11.42 -17.00
N PRO A 79 7.10 12.00 -17.97
CA PRO A 79 5.80 11.46 -18.35
C PRO A 79 5.97 10.05 -18.90
N VAL A 80 4.99 9.19 -18.65
CA VAL A 80 4.96 7.82 -19.16
C VAL A 80 4.00 7.69 -20.33
N SER A 81 4.17 6.63 -21.12
CA SER A 81 3.21 6.29 -22.16
C SER A 81 1.89 5.83 -21.54
N GLU A 82 0.80 5.93 -22.30
CA GLU A 82 -0.54 5.51 -21.87
C GLU A 82 -0.58 4.04 -21.41
N GLY A 83 0.17 3.16 -22.09
CA GLY A 83 0.27 1.76 -21.69
C GLY A 83 0.93 1.54 -20.32
N ILE A 84 1.92 2.37 -19.97
CA ILE A 84 2.53 2.32 -18.63
C ILE A 84 1.59 2.93 -17.58
N ALA A 85 0.92 4.04 -17.90
CA ALA A 85 -0.06 4.63 -16.99
C ALA A 85 -1.20 3.64 -16.65
N GLY A 86 -1.69 2.90 -17.66
CA GLY A 86 -2.68 1.84 -17.43
C GLY A 86 -2.17 0.66 -16.60
N LEU A 87 -0.88 0.31 -16.75
CA LEU A 87 -0.26 -0.71 -15.90
C LEU A 87 -0.12 -0.23 -14.45
N GLU A 88 0.29 1.02 -14.23
CA GLU A 88 0.41 1.64 -12.91
C GLU A 88 -0.94 1.67 -12.19
N GLU A 89 -2.00 2.09 -12.88
CA GLU A 89 -3.36 2.06 -12.35
C GLU A 89 -3.82 0.63 -12.00
N ALA A 90 -3.54 -0.35 -12.86
CA ALA A 90 -3.85 -1.75 -12.56
C ALA A 90 -3.09 -2.28 -11.33
N VAL A 91 -1.84 -1.88 -11.15
CA VAL A 91 -1.03 -2.22 -9.96
C VAL A 91 -1.64 -1.60 -8.71
N GLU A 92 -2.00 -0.32 -8.73
CA GLU A 92 -2.64 0.35 -7.59
C GLU A 92 -3.98 -0.30 -7.23
N ASN A 93 -4.83 -0.59 -8.22
CA ASN A 93 -6.10 -1.30 -8.01
C ASN A 93 -5.90 -2.70 -7.38
N MET A 94 -4.86 -3.43 -7.80
CA MET A 94 -4.54 -4.72 -7.21
C MET A 94 -4.09 -4.60 -5.76
N GLN A 95 -3.35 -3.54 -5.40
CA GLN A 95 -2.95 -3.30 -4.00
C GLN A 95 -4.17 -3.05 -3.11
N VAL A 96 -5.12 -2.23 -3.56
CA VAL A 96 -6.38 -1.98 -2.86
C VAL A 96 -7.17 -3.28 -2.68
N ALA A 97 -7.31 -4.06 -3.74
CA ALA A 97 -8.02 -5.34 -3.70
C ALA A 97 -7.35 -6.35 -2.75
N ASN A 98 -6.01 -6.40 -2.73
CA ASN A 98 -5.25 -7.26 -1.82
C ASN A 98 -5.46 -6.87 -0.36
N LEU A 99 -5.39 -5.57 -0.03
CA LEU A 99 -5.64 -5.12 1.34
C LEU A 99 -7.07 -5.46 1.78
N ALA A 100 -8.06 -5.21 0.93
CA ALA A 100 -9.46 -5.54 1.21
C ALA A 100 -9.63 -7.05 1.45
N TYR A 101 -8.96 -7.90 0.65
CA TYR A 101 -8.96 -9.34 0.84
C TYR A 101 -8.29 -9.75 2.15
N GLU A 102 -7.15 -9.15 2.52
CA GLU A 102 -6.46 -9.44 3.78
C GLU A 102 -7.32 -9.12 5.00
N VAL A 103 -7.97 -7.94 5.00
CA VAL A 103 -8.91 -7.53 6.07
C VAL A 103 -10.09 -8.50 6.15
N ALA A 104 -10.77 -8.77 5.03
CA ALA A 104 -11.91 -9.69 5.02
C ALA A 104 -11.53 -11.11 5.48
N ARG A 105 -10.32 -11.57 5.13
CA ARG A 105 -9.78 -12.87 5.58
C ARG A 105 -9.53 -12.89 7.08
N GLU A 106 -9.00 -11.81 7.65
CA GLU A 106 -8.78 -11.69 9.10
C GLU A 106 -10.11 -11.65 9.85
N GLU A 107 -11.08 -10.87 9.38
CA GLU A 107 -12.44 -10.82 9.94
C GLU A 107 -13.12 -12.18 9.89
N LEU A 108 -13.03 -12.91 8.77
CA LEU A 108 -13.56 -14.27 8.66
C LEU A 108 -12.89 -15.23 9.64
N ASN A 109 -11.57 -15.15 9.79
CA ASN A 109 -10.83 -15.96 10.76
C ASN A 109 -11.31 -15.69 12.19
N GLN A 110 -11.48 -14.42 12.55
CA GLN A 110 -11.98 -14.03 13.86
C GLN A 110 -13.42 -14.52 14.06
N ALA A 111 -14.30 -14.36 13.08
CA ALA A 111 -15.68 -14.83 13.14
C ALA A 111 -15.77 -16.36 13.31
N MET A 112 -14.90 -17.13 12.64
CA MET A 112 -14.81 -18.59 12.85
C MET A 112 -14.38 -18.93 14.29
N ILE A 113 -13.39 -18.21 14.83
CA ILE A 113 -12.91 -18.41 16.19
C ILE A 113 -13.99 -18.05 17.22
N ASP A 114 -14.67 -16.93 17.02
CA ASP A 114 -15.75 -16.47 17.89
C ASP A 114 -16.92 -17.46 17.87
N ALA A 115 -17.34 -17.91 16.68
CA ALA A 115 -18.37 -18.94 16.56
C ALA A 115 -17.99 -20.22 17.31
N TYR A 116 -16.74 -20.69 17.19
CA TYR A 116 -16.28 -21.86 17.92
C TYR A 116 -16.18 -21.64 19.45
N THR A 117 -15.88 -20.42 19.87
CA THR A 117 -15.65 -20.07 21.29
C THR A 117 -16.95 -19.83 22.04
N PHE A 118 -17.95 -19.23 21.39
CA PHE A 118 -19.17 -18.74 22.04
C PHE A 118 -20.44 -19.54 21.71
N ASP A 119 -20.41 -20.39 20.68
CA ASP A 119 -21.52 -21.29 20.36
C ASP A 119 -21.16 -22.73 20.77
N GLU A 120 -21.74 -23.19 21.88
CA GLU A 120 -21.45 -24.50 22.47
C GLU A 120 -21.85 -25.68 21.57
N ASP A 121 -22.74 -25.45 20.59
CA ASP A 121 -23.24 -26.49 19.68
C ASP A 121 -22.40 -26.61 18.39
N LEU A 122 -21.52 -25.65 18.11
CA LEU A 122 -20.73 -25.63 16.87
C LEU A 122 -19.37 -26.34 17.00
N SER A 123 -19.28 -27.52 16.37
CA SER A 123 -17.99 -28.19 16.20
C SER A 123 -17.11 -27.51 15.14
N LYS A 124 -15.78 -27.70 15.23
CA LYS A 124 -14.83 -27.23 14.20
C LYS A 124 -15.18 -27.72 12.79
N ASN A 125 -15.73 -28.92 12.67
CA ASN A 125 -16.15 -29.47 11.38
C ASN A 125 -17.39 -28.77 10.83
N ALA A 126 -18.36 -28.43 11.69
CA ALA A 126 -19.55 -27.69 11.27
C ALA A 126 -19.19 -26.29 10.76
N ILE A 127 -18.27 -25.61 11.46
CA ILE A 127 -17.77 -24.30 11.04
C ILE A 127 -16.99 -24.41 9.72
N ALA A 128 -16.12 -25.41 9.57
CA ALA A 128 -15.36 -25.60 8.35
C ALA A 128 -16.24 -25.94 7.13
N GLU A 129 -17.39 -26.59 7.34
CA GLU A 129 -18.38 -26.83 6.30
C GLU A 129 -19.11 -25.54 5.90
N LEU A 130 -19.49 -24.70 6.88
CA LEU A 130 -20.18 -23.43 6.65
C LEU A 130 -19.37 -22.45 5.79
N VAL A 131 -18.04 -22.43 5.93
CA VAL A 131 -17.15 -21.52 5.21
C VAL A 131 -16.55 -22.12 3.93
N SER A 132 -16.96 -23.33 3.53
CA SER A 132 -16.30 -24.12 2.49
C SER A 132 -16.24 -23.47 1.10
N GLU A 133 -17.19 -22.58 0.80
CA GLU A 133 -17.26 -21.82 -0.47
C GLU A 133 -16.16 -20.75 -0.60
N VAL A 134 -15.58 -20.32 0.53
CA VAL A 134 -14.61 -19.22 0.56
C VAL A 134 -13.27 -19.63 1.18
N VAL A 135 -13.24 -20.68 2.01
CA VAL A 135 -12.04 -21.18 2.68
C VAL A 135 -12.02 -22.71 2.60
N SER A 136 -10.89 -23.26 2.16
CA SER A 136 -10.73 -24.72 2.13
C SER A 136 -10.85 -25.31 3.54
N ARG A 137 -11.48 -26.50 3.65
CA ARG A 137 -11.63 -27.20 4.93
C ARG A 137 -10.32 -27.35 5.72
N PRO A 138 -9.17 -27.73 5.11
CA PRO A 138 -7.89 -27.75 5.83
C PRO A 138 -7.49 -26.40 6.41
N THR A 139 -7.67 -25.30 5.67
CA THR A 139 -7.37 -23.94 6.14
C THR A 139 -8.26 -23.54 7.32
N ALA A 140 -9.56 -23.79 7.25
CA ALA A 140 -10.50 -23.48 8.33
C ALA A 140 -10.16 -24.24 9.63
N LEU A 141 -9.89 -25.55 9.54
CA LEU A 141 -9.53 -26.37 10.69
C LEU A 141 -8.20 -25.95 11.31
N LYS A 142 -7.25 -25.49 10.49
CA LYS A 142 -5.96 -24.96 10.94
C LYS A 142 -6.13 -23.65 11.73
N VAL A 143 -6.96 -22.72 11.25
CA VAL A 143 -7.32 -21.49 11.99
C VAL A 143 -7.96 -21.83 13.34
N LEU A 144 -8.97 -22.69 13.34
CA LEU A 144 -9.70 -23.12 14.55
C LEU A 144 -8.85 -23.94 15.54
N SER A 145 -7.67 -24.41 15.14
CA SER A 145 -6.75 -25.16 16.01
C SER A 145 -5.65 -24.29 16.61
N GLY A 146 -5.70 -22.97 16.39
CA GLY A 146 -4.76 -22.01 16.99
C GLY A 146 -3.40 -21.94 16.31
N ASN A 147 -3.27 -22.41 15.06
CA ASN A 147 -2.03 -22.28 14.29
C ASN A 147 -2.27 -21.67 12.90
N PRO A 148 -2.62 -20.38 12.80
CA PRO A 148 -2.98 -19.73 11.54
C PRO A 148 -1.84 -19.67 10.50
N ASN A 149 -0.57 -19.90 10.89
CA ASN A 149 0.62 -19.64 10.05
C ASN A 149 1.37 -20.87 9.50
N ALA A 150 0.99 -22.12 9.82
CA ALA A 150 1.68 -23.31 9.29
C ALA A 150 1.33 -23.62 7.82
N THR A 151 1.99 -22.97 6.85
CA THR A 151 1.91 -23.29 5.41
C THR A 151 2.11 -24.78 5.14
#